data_AF-A0A2V6PMB8-F1
#
_entry.id   AF-A0A2V6PMB8-F1
#
_cell.length_a   1.000
_cell.length_b   1.000
_cell.length_c   1.000
_cell.angle_alpha   90.00
_cell.angle_beta   90.00
_cell.angle_gamma   90.00
#
_symmetry.space_group_name_H-M   'P 1'
#
loop_
_entity.id
_entity.type
_entity.pdbx_description
1 polymer ?
#
loop_
_entity_poly.entity_id
_entity_poly.type
_entity_poly.pdbx_seq_one_letter_code
_entity_poly.pdbx_strand_id
1 'polypeptide(L)'
;PFRERELARATENLARRRELAAQGIVARREVDEAERAVAVARENVAQLHRDIAQTELTIVEARAREQLAHHAPGSPPVPTDMLVSEGTHAWSLGDTSTIERFFSTRFGRPLPVSAFGQTPVHDRLGFDHRNAIDVAVHPDSVEGQALLAYLRGHGVPFMAFRSARAGVSTGAHIHIGDPSPRRG
;
A
#
# COMPACT_ATOMS: atom_id res chain seq x y z
N PRO A 1 5.02 -14.13 -11.06
CA PRO A 1 4.05 -14.83 -10.17
C PRO A 1 2.88 -15.43 -10.96
N PHE A 2 2.24 -16.50 -10.45
CA PHE A 2 1.15 -17.21 -11.14
C PHE A 2 -0.03 -16.29 -11.50
N ARG A 3 -0.50 -15.46 -10.56
CA ARG A 3 -1.66 -14.55 -10.74
C ARG A 3 -1.42 -13.45 -11.78
N GLU A 4 -0.20 -12.90 -11.88
CA GLU A 4 0.14 -11.94 -12.95
C GLU A 4 0.12 -12.58 -14.34
N ARG A 5 0.55 -13.85 -14.44
CA ARG A 5 0.47 -14.60 -15.71
C ARG A 5 -0.98 -14.89 -16.09
N GLU A 6 -1.87 -15.10 -15.13
CA GLU A 6 -3.30 -15.24 -15.40
C GLU A 6 -3.93 -13.94 -15.90
N LEU A 7 -3.58 -12.78 -15.32
CA LEU A 7 -4.01 -11.49 -15.84
C LEU A 7 -3.53 -11.25 -17.27
N ALA A 8 -2.26 -11.57 -17.57
CA ALA A 8 -1.72 -11.47 -18.92
C ALA A 8 -2.51 -12.35 -19.92
N ARG A 9 -2.76 -13.61 -19.57
CA ARG A 9 -3.54 -14.55 -20.39
C ARG A 9 -4.99 -14.10 -20.60
N ALA A 10 -5.65 -13.63 -19.55
CA ALA A 10 -7.02 -13.11 -19.65
C ALA A 10 -7.08 -11.88 -20.56
N THR A 11 -6.10 -10.99 -20.47
CA THR A 11 -6.00 -9.79 -21.31
C THR A 11 -5.77 -10.15 -22.78
N GLU A 12 -4.89 -11.12 -23.06
CA GLU A 12 -4.66 -11.63 -24.41
C GLU A 12 -5.93 -12.30 -24.98
N ASN A 13 -6.65 -13.07 -24.17
CA ASN A 13 -7.90 -13.71 -24.58
C ASN A 13 -8.97 -12.66 -24.94
N LEU A 14 -9.13 -11.62 -24.13
CA LEU A 14 -10.04 -10.52 -24.42
C LEU A 14 -9.69 -9.81 -25.74
N ALA A 15 -8.41 -9.54 -25.98
CA ALA A 15 -7.96 -8.93 -27.24
C ALA A 15 -8.37 -9.80 -28.45
N ARG A 16 -8.11 -11.11 -28.37
CA ARG A 16 -8.50 -12.07 -29.42
C ARG A 16 -10.00 -12.14 -29.63
N ARG A 17 -10.80 -12.18 -28.56
CA ARG A 17 -12.28 -12.22 -28.65
C ARG A 17 -12.85 -10.96 -29.28
N ARG A 18 -12.28 -9.79 -28.99
CA ARG A 18 -12.67 -8.52 -29.62
C ARG A 18 -12.39 -8.52 -31.12
N GLU A 19 -11.24 -9.04 -31.54
CA GLU A 19 -10.89 -9.16 -32.96
C GLU A 19 -11.85 -10.10 -33.70
N LEU A 20 -12.11 -11.28 -33.15
CA LEU A 20 -13.06 -12.24 -33.72
C LEU A 20 -14.49 -11.68 -33.76
N ALA A 21 -14.89 -10.89 -32.76
CA ALA A 21 -16.21 -10.26 -32.74
C ALA A 21 -16.34 -9.20 -33.83
N ALA A 22 -15.28 -8.43 -34.09
CA ALA A 22 -15.24 -7.46 -35.18
C ALA A 22 -15.37 -8.12 -36.55
N GLN A 23 -14.93 -9.39 -36.67
CA GLN A 23 -15.10 -10.21 -37.86
C GLN A 23 -16.44 -10.95 -37.91
N GLY A 24 -17.30 -10.79 -36.89
CA GLY A 24 -18.59 -11.47 -36.79
C GLY A 24 -18.50 -12.97 -36.46
N ILE A 25 -17.32 -13.45 -36.04
CA ILE A 25 -17.04 -14.88 -35.80
C ILE A 25 -17.53 -15.33 -34.41
N VAL A 26 -17.49 -14.45 -33.42
CA VAL A 26 -17.94 -14.74 -32.04
C VAL A 26 -19.04 -13.79 -31.60
N ALA A 27 -19.92 -14.26 -30.71
CA ALA A 27 -21.01 -13.46 -30.18
C ALA A 27 -20.52 -12.38 -29.22
N ARG A 28 -21.24 -11.24 -29.15
CA ARG A 28 -20.95 -10.16 -28.19
C ARG A 28 -20.84 -10.66 -26.75
N ARG A 29 -21.69 -11.61 -26.38
CA ARG A 29 -21.69 -12.25 -25.06
C ARG A 29 -20.31 -12.83 -24.68
N GLU A 30 -19.58 -13.40 -25.64
CA GLU A 30 -18.25 -13.97 -25.37
C GLU A 30 -17.20 -12.88 -25.07
N VAL A 31 -17.33 -11.71 -25.68
CA VAL A 31 -16.49 -10.55 -25.35
C VAL A 31 -16.80 -10.08 -23.93
N ASP A 32 -18.08 -9.97 -23.58
CA ASP A 32 -18.50 -9.54 -22.24
C ASP A 32 -18.02 -10.54 -21.16
N GLU A 33 -17.99 -11.84 -21.45
CA GLU A 33 -17.41 -12.86 -20.58
C GLU A 33 -15.89 -12.70 -20.42
N ALA A 34 -15.17 -12.44 -21.50
CA ALA A 34 -13.73 -12.18 -21.45
C ALA A 34 -13.40 -10.88 -20.67
N GLU A 35 -14.23 -9.84 -20.78
CA GLU A 35 -14.09 -8.61 -19.99
C GLU A 35 -14.25 -8.86 -18.50
N ARG A 36 -15.27 -9.65 -18.11
CA ARG A 36 -15.45 -10.08 -16.71
C ARG A 36 -14.25 -10.88 -16.22
N ALA A 37 -13.70 -11.78 -17.03
CA ALA A 37 -12.52 -12.56 -16.66
C ALA A 37 -11.28 -11.67 -16.39
N VAL A 38 -11.06 -10.64 -17.21
CA VAL A 38 -9.99 -9.65 -16.98
C VAL A 38 -10.21 -8.88 -15.67
N ALA A 39 -11.45 -8.45 -15.40
CA ALA A 39 -11.77 -7.74 -14.16
C ALA A 39 -11.47 -8.60 -12.92
N VAL A 40 -11.88 -9.88 -12.92
CA VAL A 40 -11.58 -10.84 -11.84
C VAL A 40 -10.07 -11.05 -11.69
N ALA A 41 -9.34 -11.23 -12.79
CA ALA A 41 -7.89 -11.43 -12.73
C ALA A 41 -7.14 -10.21 -12.17
N ARG A 42 -7.60 -8.99 -12.45
CA ARG A 42 -7.07 -7.76 -11.86
C ARG A 42 -7.29 -7.69 -10.36
N GLU A 43 -8.51 -8.01 -9.91
CA GLU A 43 -8.82 -8.03 -8.49
C GLU A 43 -7.97 -9.07 -7.73
N ASN A 44 -7.76 -10.24 -8.32
CA ASN A 44 -6.90 -11.27 -7.72
C ASN A 44 -5.43 -10.86 -7.59
N VAL A 45 -4.90 -10.09 -8.56
CA VAL A 45 -3.55 -9.52 -8.47
C VAL A 45 -3.50 -8.44 -7.39
N ALA A 46 -4.52 -7.56 -7.32
CA ALA A 46 -4.61 -6.55 -6.27
C ALA A 46 -4.69 -7.19 -4.88
N GLN A 47 -5.50 -8.23 -4.71
CA GLN A 47 -5.59 -8.98 -3.46
C GLN A 47 -4.26 -9.66 -3.10
N LEU A 48 -3.57 -10.28 -4.06
CA LEU A 48 -2.24 -10.85 -3.82
C LEU A 48 -1.27 -9.81 -3.26
N HIS A 49 -1.26 -8.60 -3.83
CA HIS A 49 -0.39 -7.53 -3.34
C HIS A 49 -0.76 -7.09 -1.93
N ARG A 50 -2.06 -6.99 -1.61
CA ARG A 50 -2.53 -6.73 -0.24
C ARG A 50 -2.08 -7.82 0.74
N ASP A 51 -2.22 -9.09 0.36
CA ASP A 51 -1.83 -10.23 1.19
C ASP A 51 -0.31 -10.25 1.44
N ILE A 52 0.49 -9.94 0.41
CA ILE A 52 1.95 -9.82 0.53
C ILE A 52 2.30 -8.69 1.50
N ALA A 53 1.73 -7.49 1.32
CA ALA A 53 1.99 -6.36 2.20
C ALA A 53 1.59 -6.65 3.67
N GLN A 54 0.46 -7.34 3.87
CA GLN A 54 0.00 -7.77 5.19
C GLN A 54 0.94 -8.83 5.82
N THR A 55 1.49 -9.73 5.00
CA THR A 55 2.44 -10.74 5.45
C THR A 55 3.79 -10.12 5.79
N GLU A 56 4.27 -9.16 4.97
CA GLU A 56 5.47 -8.38 5.25
C GLU A 56 5.33 -7.60 6.57
N LEU A 57 4.16 -7.00 6.82
CA LEU A 57 3.87 -6.37 8.11
C LEU A 57 3.97 -7.38 9.28
N THR A 58 3.40 -8.57 9.13
CA THR A 58 3.50 -9.64 10.14
C THR A 58 4.95 -10.09 10.39
N ILE A 59 5.79 -10.16 9.35
CA ILE A 59 7.21 -10.52 9.47
C ILE A 59 8.00 -9.39 10.16
N VAL A 60 7.68 -8.13 9.85
CA VAL A 60 8.25 -6.97 10.55
C VAL A 60 7.84 -6.97 12.03
N GLU A 61 6.57 -7.28 12.34
CA GLU A 61 6.08 -7.45 13.72
C GLU A 61 6.84 -8.55 14.47
N ALA A 62 7.09 -9.69 13.83
CA ALA A 62 7.84 -10.80 14.42
C ALA A 62 9.31 -10.41 14.69
N ARG A 63 9.99 -9.77 13.73
CA ARG A 63 11.39 -9.32 13.88
C ARG A 63 11.54 -8.20 14.90
N ALA A 64 10.57 -7.28 15.00
CA ALA A 64 10.57 -6.22 16.00
C ALA A 64 10.43 -6.80 17.43
N ARG A 65 9.62 -7.84 17.62
CA ARG A 65 9.52 -8.57 18.90
C ARG A 65 10.83 -9.24 19.30
N GLU A 66 11.54 -9.84 18.34
CA GLU A 66 12.88 -10.42 18.57
C GLU A 66 13.93 -9.36 18.93
N GLN A 67 13.93 -8.20 18.27
CA GLN A 67 14.86 -7.11 18.57
C GLN A 67 14.61 -6.46 19.93
N LEU A 68 13.35 -6.29 20.33
CA LEU A 68 12.98 -5.82 21.68
C LEU A 68 13.42 -6.80 22.78
N ALA A 69 13.45 -8.11 22.50
CA ALA A 69 13.97 -9.11 23.42
C ALA A 69 15.50 -9.06 23.58
N HIS A 70 16.22 -8.42 22.65
CA HIS A 70 17.68 -8.32 22.63
C HIS A 70 18.25 -6.94 22.99
N HIS A 71 17.41 -5.94 23.30
CA HIS A 71 17.89 -4.63 23.71
C HIS A 71 18.37 -4.61 25.18
N ALA A 72 19.68 -4.46 25.37
CA ALA A 72 20.29 -4.16 26.66
C ALA A 72 20.18 -2.65 26.99
N PRO A 73 20.05 -2.25 28.27
CA PRO A 73 19.97 -0.84 28.66
C PRO A 73 21.30 -0.14 28.39
N GLY A 74 21.29 0.98 27.65
CA GLY A 74 22.45 1.89 27.51
C GLY A 74 22.95 2.19 26.08
N SER A 75 22.17 1.95 25.02
CA SER A 75 22.57 2.34 23.66
C SER A 75 22.39 3.85 23.37
N PRO A 76 23.24 4.46 22.51
CA PRO A 76 23.23 5.90 22.20
C PRO A 76 21.93 6.36 21.51
N PRO A 77 21.65 7.68 21.43
CA PRO A 77 20.36 8.20 20.96
C PRO A 77 20.08 7.72 19.54
N VAL A 78 19.04 6.90 19.40
CA VAL A 78 18.50 6.46 18.11
C VAL A 78 17.99 7.72 17.38
N PRO A 79 18.25 7.90 16.07
CA PRO A 79 17.58 8.94 15.28
C PRO A 79 16.07 8.80 15.50
N THR A 80 15.36 9.91 15.73
CA THR A 80 13.94 9.93 16.13
C THR A 80 13.16 8.84 15.41
N ASP A 81 12.66 7.89 16.19
CA ASP A 81 11.93 6.67 15.81
C ASP A 81 10.62 6.96 15.06
N MET A 82 10.28 8.24 14.90
CA MET A 82 9.24 8.74 14.04
C MET A 82 9.67 10.07 13.41
N LEU A 83 9.30 10.27 12.15
CA LEU A 83 9.38 11.55 11.45
C LEU A 83 7.95 12.00 11.17
N VAL A 84 7.64 13.28 11.42
CA VAL A 84 6.32 13.87 11.17
C VAL A 84 6.46 15.05 10.21
N SER A 85 5.52 15.20 9.29
CA SER A 85 5.36 16.37 8.44
C SER A 85 3.87 16.71 8.39
N GLU A 86 3.51 17.91 8.84
CA GLU A 86 2.11 18.38 8.84
C GLU A 86 1.59 18.68 7.43
N GLY A 87 2.49 18.83 6.45
CA GLY A 87 2.10 19.19 5.09
C GLY A 87 1.54 20.61 4.98
N THR A 88 1.25 21.02 3.75
CA THR A 88 0.60 22.30 3.42
C THR A 88 -0.58 22.10 2.47
N HIS A 89 -0.75 20.88 1.96
CA HIS A 89 -1.81 20.48 1.04
C HIS A 89 -2.99 19.92 1.83
N ALA A 90 -4.21 20.31 1.43
CA ALA A 90 -5.43 19.75 1.98
C ALA A 90 -5.61 18.32 1.46
N TRP A 91 -5.17 17.36 2.27
CA TRP A 91 -5.18 15.95 1.92
C TRP A 91 -6.59 15.38 1.75
N SER A 92 -6.74 14.46 0.79
CA SER A 92 -7.88 13.57 0.67
C SER A 92 -7.44 12.18 0.17
N LEU A 93 -8.25 11.15 0.43
CA LEU A 93 -7.98 9.80 -0.11
C LEU A 93 -7.91 9.77 -1.66
N GLY A 94 -8.53 10.72 -2.36
CA GLY A 94 -8.44 10.83 -3.82
C GLY A 94 -7.03 11.17 -4.32
N ASP A 95 -6.23 11.85 -3.50
CA ASP A 95 -4.84 12.21 -3.81
C ASP A 95 -3.93 10.98 -3.89
N THR A 96 -4.35 9.84 -3.30
CA THR A 96 -3.63 8.56 -3.35
C THR A 96 -3.28 8.15 -4.77
N SER A 97 -4.17 8.40 -5.74
CA SER A 97 -3.95 8.04 -7.15
C SER A 97 -2.69 8.69 -7.75
N THR A 98 -2.33 9.90 -7.29
CA THR A 98 -1.10 10.59 -7.75
C THR A 98 0.15 9.97 -7.13
N ILE A 99 0.08 9.58 -5.87
CA ILE A 99 1.17 8.90 -5.14
C ILE A 99 1.43 7.51 -5.73
N GLU A 100 0.36 6.75 -5.99
CA GLU A 100 0.43 5.45 -6.66
C GLU A 100 1.07 5.56 -8.05
N ARG A 101 0.69 6.59 -8.83
CA ARG A 101 1.29 6.84 -10.15
C ARG A 101 2.77 7.19 -10.05
N PHE A 102 3.14 8.07 -9.11
CA PHE A 102 4.54 8.39 -8.86
C PHE A 102 5.35 7.12 -8.53
N PHE A 103 4.86 6.34 -7.57
CA PHE A 103 5.57 5.16 -7.07
C PHE A 103 5.72 4.10 -8.18
N SER A 104 4.64 3.80 -8.89
CA SER A 104 4.66 2.83 -9.99
C SER A 104 5.50 3.26 -11.18
N THR A 105 5.49 4.55 -11.53
CA THR A 105 6.36 5.08 -12.59
C THR A 105 7.84 4.99 -12.20
N ARG A 106 8.18 5.22 -10.93
CA ARG A 106 9.56 5.22 -10.45
C ARG A 106 10.12 3.81 -10.22
N PHE A 107 9.32 2.90 -9.68
CA PHE A 107 9.78 1.59 -9.21
C PHE A 107 9.24 0.41 -10.02
N GLY A 108 8.35 0.65 -10.98
CA GLY A 108 7.79 -0.41 -11.84
C GLY A 108 6.85 -1.38 -11.11
N ARG A 109 6.41 -1.05 -9.89
CA ARG A 109 5.49 -1.85 -9.08
C ARG A 109 4.46 -0.97 -8.37
N PRO A 110 3.27 -1.49 -8.01
CA PRO A 110 2.28 -0.73 -7.25
C PRO A 110 2.82 -0.24 -5.90
N LEU A 111 2.26 0.86 -5.38
CA LEU A 111 2.49 1.32 -4.01
C LEU A 111 2.03 0.22 -3.04
N PRO A 112 2.88 -0.24 -2.10
CA PRO A 112 2.52 -1.33 -1.18
C PRO A 112 1.65 -0.78 -0.04
N VAL A 113 0.41 -0.43 -0.35
CA VAL A 113 -0.58 0.04 0.64
C VAL A 113 -0.98 -1.13 1.55
N SER A 114 -0.74 -0.98 2.85
CA SER A 114 -1.14 -1.93 3.90
C SER A 114 -2.47 -1.56 4.56
N ALA A 115 -2.84 -0.28 4.56
CA ALA A 115 -4.15 0.18 4.98
C ALA A 115 -4.61 1.31 4.06
N PHE A 116 -5.85 1.22 3.57
CA PHE A 116 -6.49 2.29 2.81
C PHE A 116 -7.73 2.74 3.57
N GLY A 117 -7.65 3.88 4.26
CA GLY A 117 -8.69 4.31 5.18
C GLY A 117 -8.82 3.38 6.39
N GLN A 118 -10.02 3.34 6.98
CA GLN A 118 -10.27 2.53 8.17
C GLN A 118 -10.13 1.03 7.89
N THR A 119 -9.42 0.32 8.77
CA THR A 119 -9.32 -1.15 8.75
C THR A 119 -9.68 -1.76 10.11
N PRO A 120 -9.98 -3.08 10.18
CA PRO A 120 -10.27 -3.76 11.44
C PRO A 120 -9.13 -3.67 12.47
N VAL A 121 -7.88 -3.54 12.03
CA VAL A 121 -6.72 -3.33 12.94
C VAL A 121 -6.88 -2.00 13.66
N HIS A 122 -7.22 -0.94 12.94
CA HIS A 122 -7.48 0.39 13.51
C HIS A 122 -8.68 0.38 14.45
N ASP A 123 -9.75 -0.35 14.14
CA ASP A 123 -10.90 -0.49 15.03
C ASP A 123 -10.52 -1.14 16.37
N ARG A 124 -9.73 -2.22 16.33
CA ARG A 124 -9.26 -2.93 17.54
C ARG A 124 -8.32 -2.07 18.39
N LEU A 125 -7.52 -1.23 17.76
CA LEU A 125 -6.59 -0.32 18.44
C LEU A 125 -7.27 1.00 18.88
N GLY A 126 -8.51 1.23 18.47
CA GLY A 126 -9.29 2.42 18.81
C GLY A 126 -8.82 3.67 18.08
N PHE A 127 -8.37 3.56 16.83
CA PHE A 127 -7.91 4.68 15.99
C PHE A 127 -8.87 4.98 14.85
N ASP A 128 -9.07 6.28 14.57
CA ASP A 128 -9.79 6.74 13.38
C ASP A 128 -8.84 7.03 12.24
N HIS A 129 -8.74 6.07 11.31
CA HIS A 129 -7.84 6.10 10.16
C HIS A 129 -8.58 6.37 8.84
N ARG A 130 -9.81 6.90 8.87
CA ARG A 130 -10.63 7.11 7.66
C ARG A 130 -10.02 8.07 6.63
N ASN A 131 -9.20 9.01 7.08
CA ASN A 131 -8.61 10.06 6.22
C ASN A 131 -7.11 9.85 5.98
N ALA A 132 -6.64 8.60 6.00
CA ALA A 132 -5.23 8.32 5.76
C ALA A 132 -5.05 6.93 5.14
N ILE A 133 -3.82 6.67 4.70
CA ILE A 133 -3.37 5.38 4.20
C ILE A 133 -2.05 5.01 4.88
N ASP A 134 -1.81 3.72 5.10
CA ASP A 134 -0.51 3.22 5.52
C ASP A 134 0.16 2.49 4.35
N VAL A 135 1.45 2.76 4.16
CA VAL A 135 2.29 2.16 3.13
C VAL A 135 3.39 1.34 3.80
N ALA A 136 3.44 0.04 3.50
CA ALA A 136 4.42 -0.91 4.01
C ALA A 136 5.80 -0.75 3.33
N VAL A 137 6.38 0.44 3.41
CA VAL A 137 7.77 0.71 3.06
C VAL A 137 8.54 1.20 4.28
N HIS A 138 9.76 0.72 4.45
CA HIS A 138 10.62 1.21 5.51
C HIS A 138 11.09 2.64 5.19
N PRO A 139 11.00 3.62 6.11
CA PRO A 139 11.36 5.02 5.84
C PRO A 139 12.77 5.21 5.29
N ASP A 140 13.74 4.42 5.76
CA ASP A 140 15.14 4.53 5.36
C ASP A 140 15.51 3.68 4.12
N SER A 141 14.56 2.97 3.52
CA SER A 141 14.79 2.28 2.23
C SER A 141 14.87 3.27 1.06
N VAL A 142 15.40 2.85 -0.09
CA VAL A 142 15.44 3.67 -1.32
C VAL A 142 14.03 4.11 -1.73
N GLU A 143 13.06 3.21 -1.65
CA GLU A 143 11.65 3.50 -1.95
C GLU A 143 11.03 4.44 -0.90
N GLY A 144 11.28 4.19 0.38
CA GLY A 144 10.83 5.04 1.48
C GLY A 144 11.35 6.46 1.37
N GLN A 145 12.66 6.64 1.15
CA GLN A 145 13.27 7.97 1.00
C GLN A 145 12.73 8.72 -0.22
N ALA A 146 12.52 8.03 -1.34
CA ALA A 146 11.91 8.64 -2.53
C ALA A 146 10.45 9.06 -2.27
N LEU A 147 9.68 8.22 -1.57
CA LEU A 147 8.30 8.54 -1.20
C LEU A 147 8.25 9.73 -0.24
N LEU A 148 9.08 9.76 0.80
CA LEU A 148 9.17 10.91 1.73
C LEU A 148 9.55 12.20 1.01
N ALA A 149 10.49 12.14 0.06
CA ALA A 149 10.86 13.30 -0.75
C ALA A 149 9.69 13.79 -1.61
N TYR A 150 8.96 12.87 -2.25
CA TYR A 150 7.77 13.21 -3.04
C TYR A 150 6.69 13.86 -2.18
N LEU A 151 6.35 13.27 -1.04
CA LEU A 151 5.32 13.77 -0.13
C LEU A 151 5.66 15.17 0.38
N ARG A 152 6.91 15.40 0.80
CA ARG A 152 7.38 16.74 1.20
C ARG A 152 7.28 17.74 0.05
N GLY A 153 7.71 17.37 -1.15
CA GLY A 153 7.68 18.25 -2.32
C GLY A 153 6.26 18.64 -2.76
N HIS A 154 5.26 17.82 -2.44
CA HIS A 154 3.85 18.07 -2.75
C HIS A 154 3.05 18.55 -1.54
N GLY A 155 3.71 18.82 -0.42
CA GLY A 155 3.06 19.30 0.80
C GLY A 155 2.06 18.30 1.42
N VAL A 156 2.19 17.01 1.13
CA VAL A 156 1.28 15.98 1.66
C VAL A 156 1.67 15.65 3.11
N PRO A 157 0.72 15.65 4.07
CA PRO A 157 0.97 15.25 5.45
C PRO A 157 1.37 13.78 5.56
N PHE A 158 2.33 13.46 6.44
CA PHE A 158 2.74 12.08 6.71
C PHE A 158 3.39 11.89 8.08
N MET A 159 3.40 10.64 8.54
CA MET A 159 4.21 10.14 9.65
C MET A 159 4.99 8.91 9.19
N ALA A 160 6.29 8.86 9.45
CA ALA A 160 7.14 7.74 9.07
C ALA A 160 7.67 7.05 10.32
N PHE A 161 7.31 5.79 10.50
CA PHE A 161 7.70 4.97 11.65
C PHE A 161 8.87 4.08 11.27
N ARG A 162 9.98 4.16 12.01
CA ARG A 162 11.17 3.31 11.79
C ARG A 162 11.13 1.99 12.54
N SER A 163 10.25 1.88 13.53
CA SER A 163 10.09 0.70 14.36
C SER A 163 8.68 0.63 14.93
N ALA A 164 8.31 -0.52 15.48
CA ALA A 164 7.11 -0.65 16.28
C ALA A 164 7.14 0.30 17.48
N ARG A 165 5.98 0.83 17.84
CA ARG A 165 5.74 1.66 19.04
C ARG A 165 4.47 1.17 19.73
N ALA A 166 4.60 0.77 20.99
CA ALA A 166 3.49 0.22 21.77
C ALA A 166 2.27 1.15 21.74
N GLY A 167 1.14 0.63 21.27
CA GLY A 167 -0.12 1.36 21.20
C GLY A 167 -0.20 2.46 20.13
N VAL A 168 0.78 2.56 19.22
CA VAL A 168 0.83 3.59 18.16
C VAL A 168 1.11 2.99 16.78
N SER A 169 2.08 2.09 16.65
CA SER A 169 2.48 1.47 15.38
C SER A 169 2.95 0.03 15.61
N THR A 170 2.53 -0.91 14.77
CA THR A 170 2.93 -2.31 14.89
C THR A 170 4.23 -2.63 14.14
N GLY A 171 4.75 -1.73 13.31
CA GLY A 171 5.97 -1.95 12.54
C GLY A 171 6.42 -0.73 11.73
N ALA A 172 7.54 -0.84 11.02
CA ALA A 172 8.04 0.24 10.17
C ALA A 172 7.16 0.43 8.94
N HIS A 173 6.64 1.64 8.76
CA HIS A 173 5.77 2.02 7.63
C HIS A 173 5.72 3.54 7.47
N ILE A 174 5.13 4.01 6.37
CA ILE A 174 4.82 5.42 6.15
C ILE A 174 3.30 5.58 6.16
N HIS A 175 2.80 6.32 7.13
CA HIS A 175 1.42 6.79 7.22
C HIS A 175 1.28 8.10 6.45
N ILE A 176 0.28 8.21 5.58
CA ILE A 176 0.06 9.36 4.70
C ILE A 176 -1.36 9.89 4.91
N GLY A 177 -1.49 11.18 5.17
CA GLY A 177 -2.76 11.83 5.47
C GLY A 177 -2.84 12.41 6.86
N ASP A 178 -4.07 12.68 7.31
CA ASP A 178 -4.34 13.25 8.62
C ASP A 178 -3.93 12.27 9.74
N PRO A 179 -3.42 12.76 10.89
CA PRO A 179 -3.16 11.91 12.04
C PRO A 179 -4.41 11.13 12.46
N SER A 180 -4.25 9.87 12.86
CA SER A 180 -5.36 9.05 13.34
C SER A 180 -5.65 9.30 14.85
N PRO A 181 -6.66 10.09 15.23
CA PRO A 181 -6.98 10.29 16.65
C PRO A 181 -7.60 9.03 17.26
N ARG A 182 -7.66 8.97 18.59
CA ARG A 182 -8.43 7.93 19.27
C ARG A 182 -9.93 8.09 18.98
N ARG A 183 -10.61 6.97 18.78
CA ARG A 183 -12.07 6.90 18.73
C ARG A 183 -12.60 7.04 20.16
N GLY A 184 -13.42 8.07 20.38
CA GLY A 184 -14.18 8.25 21.62
C GLY A 184 -15.35 7.27 21.72
#